data_AF-A0A6P2BCP1-F1
#
_entry.id   AF-A0A6P2BCP1-F1
#
_cell.length_a   1.000
_cell.length_b   1.000
_cell.length_c   1.000
_cell.angle_alpha   90.00
_cell.angle_beta   90.00
_cell.angle_gamma   90.00
#
_symmetry.space_group_name_H-M   'P 1'
#
loop_
_entity.id
_entity.type
_entity.pdbx_description
1 polymer ?
#
loop_
_entity_poly.entity_id
_entity_poly.type
_entity_poly.pdbx_seq_one_letter_code
_entity_poly.pdbx_strand_id
1 'polypeptide(L)'
;MRADAIAGVDERAGVICYLINGVCHQAANRVLFPAGITVRGARGYGVSEALFGPYGRPRGGTGGCLAPFHQHAGISGDHPDCTSADGPNADDDDDGEASAYLKQTADLHAAFDAEPEFAFRNLRSVEALEIALFDLMVRDRLEATFPAKASSVADVLQTRLNFARSRQRLEGSIAEGSISTATFVESINELTLAFQAQMASLLDPEQYFALFELEVGDDVVLGDIEVAEQSDSDDPYGRSR
;
A
#
# COMPACT_ATOMS: atom_id res chain seq x y z
N MET A 1 -21.28 7.53 -10.84
CA MET A 1 -21.13 6.06 -10.81
C MET A 1 -20.76 5.62 -9.39
N ARG A 2 -20.88 4.33 -9.05
CA ARG A 2 -20.55 3.84 -7.69
C ARG A 2 -19.06 4.00 -7.35
N ALA A 3 -18.20 3.92 -8.37
CA ALA A 3 -16.78 4.28 -8.27
C ALA A 3 -16.59 5.71 -7.78
N ASP A 4 -17.31 6.70 -8.33
CA ASP A 4 -17.21 8.11 -7.90
C ASP A 4 -17.57 8.29 -6.41
N ALA A 5 -18.49 7.48 -5.88
CA ALA A 5 -18.87 7.52 -4.48
C ALA A 5 -17.74 7.03 -3.54
N ILE A 6 -16.87 6.14 -4.02
CA ILE A 6 -15.70 5.63 -3.30
C ILE A 6 -14.47 6.50 -3.57
N ALA A 7 -14.29 6.93 -4.82
CA ALA A 7 -13.19 7.78 -5.24
C ALA A 7 -13.25 9.15 -4.54
N GLY A 8 -14.45 9.60 -4.16
CA GLY A 8 -14.68 10.80 -3.37
C GLY A 8 -14.38 12.07 -4.15
N VAL A 9 -14.15 13.16 -3.42
CA VAL A 9 -13.72 14.44 -4.01
C VAL A 9 -12.29 14.25 -4.54
N ASP A 10 -12.03 14.72 -5.75
CA ASP A 10 -10.73 14.65 -6.46
C ASP A 10 -10.31 13.25 -6.97
N GLU A 11 -11.21 12.26 -6.93
CA GLU A 11 -11.02 10.90 -7.49
C GLU A 11 -9.81 10.13 -6.92
N ARG A 12 -9.31 10.51 -5.74
CA ARG A 12 -8.10 9.90 -5.14
C ARG A 12 -8.39 8.70 -4.23
N ALA A 13 -9.66 8.35 -4.05
CA ALA A 13 -10.11 7.29 -3.13
C ALA A 13 -9.51 7.45 -1.71
N GLY A 14 -9.34 8.70 -1.27
CA GLY A 14 -8.77 9.03 0.04
C GLY A 14 -7.25 8.90 0.16
N VAL A 15 -6.49 8.63 -0.92
CA VAL A 15 -5.02 8.80 -0.93
C VAL A 15 -4.69 10.28 -1.11
N ILE A 16 -4.40 10.98 -0.02
CA ILE A 16 -4.27 12.45 -0.03
C ILE A 16 -2.87 12.90 -0.45
N CYS A 17 -1.83 12.27 0.09
CA CYS A 17 -0.44 12.62 -0.22
C CYS A 17 0.25 11.47 -0.95
N TYR A 18 0.55 11.67 -2.23
CA TYR A 18 1.29 10.73 -3.06
C TYR A 18 2.67 10.40 -2.45
N LEU A 19 3.08 9.13 -2.53
CA LEU A 19 4.29 8.53 -1.89
C LEU A 19 4.34 8.57 -0.36
N ILE A 20 3.42 9.25 0.31
CA ILE A 20 3.29 9.23 1.76
C ILE A 20 2.20 8.22 2.15
N ASN A 21 0.98 8.40 1.66
CA ASN A 21 -0.12 7.48 1.95
C ASN A 21 -0.12 6.27 1.01
N GLY A 22 0.31 6.46 -0.23
CA GLY A 22 0.32 5.39 -1.22
C GLY A 22 0.61 5.96 -2.60
N VAL A 23 0.48 5.09 -3.60
CA VAL A 23 0.56 5.44 -5.02
C VAL A 23 -0.75 5.10 -5.72
N CYS A 24 -0.79 5.20 -7.05
CA CYS A 24 -1.98 4.92 -7.86
C CYS A 24 -2.58 3.54 -7.59
N HIS A 25 -1.76 2.52 -7.30
CA HIS A 25 -2.25 1.18 -6.96
C HIS A 25 -3.14 1.16 -5.71
N GLN A 26 -2.75 1.88 -4.65
CA GLN A 26 -3.54 1.93 -3.42
C GLN A 26 -4.86 2.68 -3.63
N ALA A 27 -4.85 3.75 -4.43
CA ALA A 27 -6.08 4.44 -4.79
C ALA A 27 -7.03 3.52 -5.58
N ALA A 28 -6.52 2.81 -6.59
CA ALA A 28 -7.29 1.85 -7.37
C ALA A 28 -7.84 0.71 -6.49
N ASN A 29 -7.02 0.14 -5.61
CA ASN A 29 -7.44 -0.91 -4.69
C ASN A 29 -8.56 -0.48 -3.74
N ARG A 30 -8.57 0.77 -3.28
CA ARG A 30 -9.68 1.28 -2.45
C ARG A 30 -11.00 1.33 -3.23
N VAL A 31 -10.96 1.68 -4.52
CA VAL A 31 -12.14 1.62 -5.40
C VAL A 31 -12.58 0.18 -5.66
N LEU A 32 -11.63 -0.74 -5.83
CA LEU A 32 -11.89 -2.15 -6.09
C LEU A 32 -12.27 -2.96 -4.83
N PHE A 33 -12.05 -2.41 -3.64
CA PHE A 33 -12.28 -3.11 -2.38
C PHE A 33 -13.65 -3.80 -2.28
N PRO A 34 -14.79 -3.17 -2.66
CA PRO A 34 -16.08 -3.83 -2.57
C PRO A 34 -16.27 -5.03 -3.50
N ALA A 35 -15.43 -5.15 -4.53
CA ALA A 35 -15.40 -6.30 -5.44
C ALA A 35 -14.48 -7.42 -4.93
N GLY A 36 -13.81 -7.25 -3.78
CA GLY A 36 -12.94 -8.27 -3.21
C GLY A 36 -11.66 -8.54 -4.00
N ILE A 37 -11.26 -7.62 -4.90
CA ILE A 37 -10.08 -7.75 -5.74
C ILE A 37 -9.11 -6.57 -5.55
N THR A 38 -7.88 -6.75 -6.02
CA THR A 38 -6.84 -5.71 -6.08
C THR A 38 -6.27 -5.61 -7.49
N VAL A 39 -5.39 -4.64 -7.73
CA VAL A 39 -4.62 -4.52 -8.98
C VAL A 39 -3.46 -5.52 -9.06
N ARG A 40 -3.57 -6.68 -8.40
CA ARG A 40 -2.59 -7.78 -8.47
C ARG A 40 -2.32 -8.16 -9.93
N GLY A 41 -1.07 -8.44 -10.27
CA GLY A 41 -0.61 -8.62 -11.65
C GLY A 41 -0.27 -7.33 -12.40
N ALA A 42 -0.60 -6.14 -11.86
CA ALA A 42 -0.05 -4.89 -12.39
C ALA A 42 1.45 -4.79 -12.07
N ARG A 43 2.27 -4.37 -13.05
CA ARG A 43 3.72 -4.29 -12.88
C ARG A 43 4.09 -3.35 -11.72
N GLY A 44 4.91 -3.85 -10.79
CA GLY A 44 5.35 -3.11 -9.61
C GLY A 44 4.32 -3.06 -8.48
N TYR A 45 3.16 -3.71 -8.63
CA TYR A 45 2.17 -3.80 -7.57
C TYR A 45 2.75 -4.45 -6.31
N GLY A 46 3.41 -5.61 -6.43
CA GLY A 46 3.99 -6.30 -5.28
C GLY A 46 4.97 -5.42 -4.48
N VAL A 47 5.78 -4.59 -5.17
CA VAL A 47 6.68 -3.64 -4.50
C VAL A 47 5.87 -2.54 -3.80
N SER A 48 4.89 -1.94 -4.46
CA SER A 48 4.05 -0.91 -3.82
C SER A 48 3.24 -1.46 -2.64
N GLU A 49 2.74 -2.69 -2.72
CA GLU A 49 2.02 -3.36 -1.64
C GLU A 49 2.95 -3.66 -0.47
N ALA A 50 4.18 -4.13 -0.72
CA ALA A 50 5.14 -4.32 0.35
C ALA A 50 5.44 -3.02 1.11
N LEU A 51 5.48 -1.88 0.41
CA LEU A 51 5.83 -0.59 0.99
C LEU A 51 4.65 0.18 1.61
N PHE A 52 3.43 -0.03 1.14
CA PHE A 52 2.26 0.75 1.56
C PHE A 52 1.06 -0.10 2.05
N GLY A 53 1.10 -1.42 1.87
CA GLY A 53 -0.06 -2.29 1.97
C GLY A 53 -0.97 -2.19 0.74
N PRO A 54 -1.99 -3.06 0.63
CA PRO A 54 -2.91 -3.04 -0.51
C PRO A 54 -3.76 -1.76 -0.55
N TYR A 55 -4.11 -1.17 0.59
CA TYR A 55 -4.95 0.03 0.67
C TYR A 55 -4.22 1.29 1.12
N GLY A 56 -2.89 1.25 1.20
CA GLY A 56 -2.08 2.40 1.60
C GLY A 56 -2.10 2.68 3.09
N ARG A 57 -1.31 3.65 3.50
CA ARG A 57 -1.16 4.07 4.89
C ARG A 57 -2.26 5.04 5.30
N PRO A 58 -2.89 4.82 6.46
CA PRO A 58 -3.95 5.69 6.96
C PRO A 58 -3.46 7.10 7.33
N ARG A 59 -2.14 7.31 7.48
CA ARG A 59 -1.52 8.60 7.74
C ARG A 59 -0.02 8.62 7.45
N GLY A 60 0.56 9.81 7.31
CA GLY A 60 2.00 10.02 7.27
C GLY A 60 2.69 9.83 8.62
N GLY A 61 4.00 9.59 8.58
CA GLY A 61 4.90 9.39 9.71
C GLY A 61 5.28 10.67 10.46
N THR A 62 4.67 11.80 10.15
CA THR A 62 4.67 13.03 10.97
C THR A 62 3.30 13.33 11.55
N GLY A 63 2.31 12.45 11.32
CA GLY A 63 0.90 12.70 11.63
C GLY A 63 0.17 13.60 10.63
N GLY A 64 0.89 14.16 9.65
CA GLY A 64 0.29 14.81 8.47
C GLY A 64 -0.34 13.80 7.52
N CYS A 65 -0.98 14.30 6.45
CA CYS A 65 -1.52 13.47 5.36
C CYS A 65 -2.47 12.36 5.85
N LEU A 66 -3.62 12.73 6.41
CA LEU A 66 -4.61 11.77 6.92
C LEU A 66 -5.36 11.12 5.75
N ALA A 67 -5.25 9.81 5.60
CA ALA A 67 -5.83 9.04 4.51
C ALA A 67 -6.49 7.75 5.03
N PRO A 68 -7.43 7.83 5.99
CA PRO A 68 -8.07 6.65 6.59
C PRO A 68 -8.67 5.74 5.52
N PHE A 69 -8.68 4.43 5.78
CA PHE A 69 -9.23 3.46 4.86
C PHE A 69 -10.73 3.29 5.11
N HIS A 70 -11.53 4.02 4.36
CA HIS A 70 -12.98 3.88 4.39
C HIS A 70 -13.42 2.69 3.53
N GLN A 71 -14.03 1.70 4.16
CA GLN A 71 -14.50 0.49 3.48
C GLN A 71 -15.82 0.68 2.70
N HIS A 72 -16.50 1.82 2.88
CA HIS A 72 -17.78 2.15 2.23
C HIS A 72 -18.83 1.03 2.30
N ALA A 73 -19.05 0.50 3.52
CA ALA A 73 -20.01 -0.58 3.76
C ALA A 73 -21.38 -0.30 3.10
N GLY A 74 -21.84 -1.23 2.26
CA GLY A 74 -23.12 -1.13 1.55
C GLY A 74 -23.03 -0.60 0.12
N ILE A 75 -21.86 -0.16 -0.36
CA ILE A 75 -21.63 0.08 -1.78
C ILE A 75 -21.13 -1.22 -2.41
N SER A 76 -21.95 -1.92 -3.21
CA SER A 76 -21.45 -3.09 -3.97
C SER A 76 -20.82 -2.66 -5.29
N GLY A 77 -19.76 -3.39 -5.71
CA GLY A 77 -19.16 -3.23 -7.02
C GLY A 77 -20.09 -3.65 -8.17
N ASP A 78 -21.04 -4.53 -7.90
CA ASP A 78 -21.90 -5.13 -8.93
C ASP A 78 -22.96 -4.17 -9.44
N HIS A 79 -22.84 -3.76 -10.71
CA HIS A 79 -23.94 -3.09 -11.38
C HIS A 79 -25.08 -4.09 -11.59
N PRO A 80 -26.35 -3.74 -11.33
CA PRO A 80 -27.48 -4.64 -11.57
C PRO A 80 -27.57 -5.15 -13.02
N ASP A 81 -27.06 -4.35 -13.97
CA ASP A 81 -26.99 -4.73 -15.38
C ASP A 81 -25.92 -5.80 -15.64
N CYS A 82 -24.89 -5.90 -14.79
CA CYS A 82 -23.84 -6.92 -14.83
C CYS A 82 -24.25 -8.22 -14.14
N THR A 83 -25.30 -8.21 -13.30
CA THR A 83 -25.84 -9.40 -12.61
C THR A 83 -26.96 -10.08 -13.40
N SER A 84 -27.05 -9.87 -14.72
CA SER A 84 -28.08 -10.50 -15.53
C SER A 84 -27.90 -12.03 -15.52
N ALA A 85 -28.97 -12.74 -15.16
CA ALA A 85 -29.01 -14.19 -14.92
C ALA A 85 -28.68 -15.09 -16.13
N ASP A 86 -28.37 -14.49 -17.28
CA ASP A 86 -28.04 -15.18 -18.54
C ASP A 86 -26.56 -15.04 -18.92
N GLY A 87 -25.74 -14.40 -18.09
CA GLY A 87 -24.29 -14.43 -18.25
C GLY A 87 -23.77 -15.86 -18.05
N PRO A 88 -22.70 -16.30 -18.77
CA PRO A 88 -22.01 -17.52 -18.36
C PRO A 88 -21.70 -17.36 -16.89
N ASN A 89 -22.10 -18.34 -16.06
CA ASN A 89 -21.71 -18.39 -14.66
C ASN A 89 -20.23 -18.04 -14.65
N ALA A 90 -19.89 -16.85 -14.13
CA ALA A 90 -18.52 -16.58 -13.75
C ALA A 90 -18.29 -17.68 -12.74
N ASP A 91 -17.50 -18.69 -13.15
CA ASP A 91 -17.19 -19.79 -12.28
C ASP A 91 -16.78 -19.15 -10.95
N ASP A 92 -17.50 -19.50 -9.89
CA ASP A 92 -17.23 -19.12 -8.51
C ASP A 92 -15.90 -19.78 -8.08
N ASP A 93 -14.83 -19.49 -8.83
CA ASP A 93 -13.46 -19.49 -8.36
C ASP A 93 -13.34 -18.30 -7.39
N ASP A 94 -14.18 -18.35 -6.35
CA ASP A 94 -13.97 -17.65 -5.09
C ASP A 94 -12.68 -18.25 -4.54
N ASP A 95 -11.57 -17.64 -4.94
CA ASP A 95 -10.23 -17.86 -4.41
C ASP A 95 -10.27 -17.50 -2.91
N GLY A 96 -10.90 -18.33 -2.08
CA GLY A 96 -11.19 -18.03 -0.68
C GLY A 96 -9.95 -17.66 0.14
N GLU A 97 -8.75 -18.01 -0.36
CA GLU A 97 -7.44 -17.60 0.16
C GLU A 97 -7.14 -16.11 -0.10
N ALA A 98 -7.34 -15.61 -1.32
CA ALA A 98 -7.21 -14.18 -1.63
C ALA A 98 -8.22 -13.35 -0.81
N SER A 99 -9.42 -13.89 -0.60
CA SER A 99 -10.44 -13.30 0.28
C SER A 99 -9.98 -13.23 1.75
N ALA A 100 -9.28 -14.26 2.25
CA ALA A 100 -8.77 -14.29 3.63
C ALA A 100 -7.67 -13.24 3.87
N TYR A 101 -6.73 -13.07 2.94
CA TYR A 101 -5.68 -12.04 3.01
C TYR A 101 -6.27 -10.62 3.05
N LEU A 102 -7.18 -10.31 2.12
CA LEU A 102 -7.80 -8.98 2.04
C LEU A 102 -8.65 -8.68 3.28
N LYS A 103 -9.35 -9.68 3.81
CA LYS A 103 -10.09 -9.57 5.07
C LYS A 103 -9.18 -9.25 6.25
N GLN A 104 -8.09 -10.00 6.43
CA GLN A 104 -7.13 -9.76 7.51
C GLN A 104 -6.49 -8.37 7.41
N THR A 105 -6.21 -7.92 6.18
CA THR A 105 -5.73 -6.55 5.93
C THR A 105 -6.76 -5.50 6.35
N ALA A 106 -8.02 -5.68 5.96
CA ALA A 106 -9.11 -4.78 6.34
C ALA A 106 -9.31 -4.73 7.86
N ASP A 107 -9.18 -5.86 8.55
CA ASP A 107 -9.26 -5.96 10.01
C ASP A 107 -8.10 -5.20 10.69
N LEU A 108 -6.86 -5.28 10.16
CA LEU A 108 -5.72 -4.51 10.67
C LEU A 108 -5.95 -2.99 10.54
N HIS A 109 -6.53 -2.54 9.43
CA HIS A 109 -6.91 -1.13 9.26
C HIS A 109 -8.01 -0.71 10.25
N ALA A 110 -9.06 -1.52 10.39
CA ALA A 110 -10.15 -1.23 11.32
C ALA A 110 -9.66 -1.18 12.79
N ALA A 111 -8.76 -2.09 13.18
CA ALA A 111 -8.14 -2.09 14.50
C ALA A 111 -7.31 -0.81 14.72
N PHE A 112 -6.49 -0.42 13.73
CA PHE A 112 -5.71 0.81 13.80
C PHE A 112 -6.58 2.07 13.95
N ASP A 113 -7.72 2.13 13.26
CA ASP A 113 -8.64 3.27 13.32
C ASP A 113 -9.49 3.28 14.61
N ALA A 114 -9.75 2.11 15.21
CA ALA A 114 -10.55 1.99 16.43
C ALA A 114 -9.80 2.40 17.71
N GLU A 115 -8.47 2.49 17.69
CA GLU A 115 -7.69 2.80 18.90
C GLU A 115 -7.66 4.32 19.19
N PRO A 116 -8.28 4.80 20.30
CA PRO A 116 -8.31 6.22 20.63
C PRO A 116 -6.94 6.81 21.00
N GLU A 117 -5.99 5.99 21.50
CA GLU A 117 -4.60 6.43 21.74
C GLU A 117 -3.81 6.64 20.45
N PHE A 118 -4.22 6.00 19.34
CA PHE A 118 -3.61 6.19 18.03
C PHE A 118 -4.05 7.52 17.40
N ALA A 119 -5.11 8.16 17.87
CA ALA A 119 -5.63 9.40 17.31
C ALA A 119 -4.63 10.58 17.36
N PHE A 120 -3.62 10.54 18.25
CA PHE A 120 -2.62 11.60 18.34
C PHE A 120 -1.19 11.06 18.56
N ARG A 121 -0.37 11.15 17.49
CA ARG A 121 1.12 11.21 17.50
C ARG A 121 1.95 9.95 17.69
N ASN A 122 1.40 8.74 17.88
CA ASN A 122 2.30 7.59 18.07
C ASN A 122 2.87 7.07 16.74
N LEU A 123 4.06 7.54 16.38
CA LEU A 123 4.80 7.11 15.19
C LEU A 123 5.07 5.60 15.14
N ARG A 124 5.23 4.98 16.31
CA ARG A 124 5.43 3.53 16.42
C ARG A 124 4.21 2.74 15.99
N SER A 125 3.05 3.37 15.98
CA SER A 125 1.77 2.77 15.70
C SER A 125 1.57 2.59 14.19
N VAL A 126 2.00 3.58 13.39
CA VAL A 126 2.04 3.48 11.92
C VAL A 126 3.10 2.47 11.48
N GLU A 127 4.30 2.53 12.08
CA GLU A 127 5.36 1.53 11.83
C GLU A 127 4.85 0.12 12.12
N ALA A 128 4.21 -0.11 13.27
CA ALA A 128 3.67 -1.41 13.64
C ALA A 128 2.61 -1.92 12.65
N LEU A 129 1.67 -1.07 12.20
CA LEU A 129 0.69 -1.44 11.18
C LEU A 129 1.39 -1.85 9.87
N GLU A 130 2.37 -1.06 9.42
CA GLU A 130 3.09 -1.33 8.18
C GLU A 130 3.86 -2.65 8.22
N ILE A 131 4.47 -2.98 9.36
CA ILE A 131 5.14 -4.27 9.55
C ILE A 131 4.13 -5.41 9.61
N ALA A 132 2.97 -5.23 10.27
CA ALA A 132 1.93 -6.25 10.32
C ALA A 132 1.34 -6.55 8.93
N LEU A 133 1.09 -5.51 8.12
CA LEU A 133 0.64 -5.66 6.75
C LEU A 133 1.67 -6.39 5.88
N PHE A 134 2.95 -6.05 6.03
CA PHE A 134 4.01 -6.72 5.29
C PHE A 134 4.22 -8.17 5.75
N ASP A 135 4.16 -8.47 7.05
CA ASP A 135 4.20 -9.85 7.56
C ASP A 135 3.05 -10.69 7.01
N LEU A 136 1.85 -10.09 6.91
CA LEU A 136 0.69 -10.75 6.32
C LEU A 136 0.91 -11.07 4.83
N MET A 137 1.45 -10.12 4.05
CA MET A 137 1.81 -10.34 2.64
C MET A 137 2.88 -11.43 2.49
N VAL A 138 3.90 -11.43 3.36
CA VAL A 138 4.96 -12.44 3.37
C VAL A 138 4.41 -13.83 3.64
N ARG A 139 3.49 -13.97 4.61
CA ARG A 139 2.82 -15.25 4.88
C ARG A 139 1.98 -15.69 3.69
N ASP A 140 1.08 -14.84 3.22
CA ASP A 140 0.20 -15.13 2.08
C ASP A 140 0.97 -15.63 0.85
N ARG A 141 2.06 -14.95 0.49
CA ARG A 141 2.78 -15.24 -0.76
C ARG A 141 3.87 -16.29 -0.64
N LEU A 142 4.41 -16.51 0.56
CA LEU A 142 5.62 -17.31 0.75
C LEU A 142 5.47 -18.44 1.77
N GLU A 143 4.33 -18.62 2.46
CA GLU A 143 4.15 -19.68 3.48
C GLU A 143 4.40 -21.09 2.92
N ALA A 144 4.08 -21.34 1.64
CA ALA A 144 4.36 -22.61 0.98
C ALA A 144 5.84 -22.81 0.58
N THR A 145 6.60 -21.72 0.39
CA THR A 145 7.95 -21.72 -0.19
C THR A 145 9.06 -21.30 0.78
N PHE A 146 8.73 -20.78 1.96
CA PHE A 146 9.73 -20.57 3.01
C PHE A 146 10.16 -21.92 3.61
N PRO A 147 11.43 -22.34 3.45
CA PRO A 147 11.96 -23.34 4.36
C PRO A 147 11.83 -22.78 5.78
N ALA A 148 11.46 -23.62 6.75
CA ALA A 148 11.12 -23.28 8.14
C ALA A 148 12.25 -22.62 8.99
N LYS A 149 13.24 -21.98 8.37
CA LYS A 149 14.31 -21.23 9.03
C LYS A 149 13.80 -19.83 9.37
N ALA A 150 13.45 -19.65 10.64
CA ALA A 150 12.98 -18.39 11.22
C ALA A 150 13.90 -17.18 10.98
N SER A 151 15.19 -17.39 10.71
CA SER A 151 16.14 -16.30 10.43
C SER A 151 15.78 -15.51 9.17
N SER A 152 15.31 -16.17 8.11
CA SER A 152 15.03 -15.49 6.83
C SER A 152 13.83 -14.55 6.91
N VAL A 153 12.75 -14.95 7.58
CA VAL A 153 11.58 -14.08 7.78
C VAL A 153 11.93 -12.89 8.68
N ALA A 154 12.71 -13.10 9.74
CA ALA A 154 13.17 -12.02 10.61
C ALA A 154 14.01 -10.98 9.84
N ASP A 155 14.91 -11.42 8.97
CA ASP A 155 15.76 -10.54 8.16
C ASP A 155 14.93 -9.75 7.11
N VAL A 156 13.93 -10.39 6.51
CA VAL A 156 12.96 -9.77 5.57
C VAL A 156 12.14 -8.68 6.28
N LEU A 157 11.57 -8.98 7.46
CA LEU A 157 10.83 -8.00 8.26
C LEU A 157 11.74 -6.87 8.76
N GLN A 158 12.98 -7.17 9.14
CA GLN A 158 13.96 -6.17 9.56
C GLN A 158 14.33 -5.22 8.40
N THR A 159 14.45 -5.74 7.18
CA THR A 159 14.67 -4.94 5.97
C THR A 159 13.50 -3.98 5.74
N ARG A 160 12.27 -4.46 5.86
CA ARG A 160 11.06 -3.62 5.77
C ARG A 160 10.99 -2.54 6.85
N LEU A 161 11.40 -2.86 8.07
CA LEU A 161 11.48 -1.92 9.19
C LEU A 161 12.50 -0.80 8.93
N ASN A 162 13.66 -1.16 8.38
CA ASN A 162 14.70 -0.19 8.01
C ASN A 162 14.23 0.75 6.90
N PHE A 163 13.48 0.23 5.92
CA PHE A 163 12.81 1.05 4.91
C PHE A 163 11.83 2.04 5.57
N ALA A 164 10.92 1.56 6.43
CA ALA A 164 9.88 2.39 7.04
C ALA A 164 10.48 3.60 7.78
N ARG A 165 11.55 3.36 8.56
CA ARG A 165 12.27 4.39 9.32
C ARG A 165 12.98 5.39 8.41
N SER A 166 13.57 4.92 7.31
CA SER A 166 14.25 5.79 6.35
C SER A 166 13.24 6.67 5.61
N ARG A 167 12.11 6.09 5.17
CA ARG A 167 11.01 6.85 4.58
C ARG A 167 10.47 7.89 5.55
N GLN A 168 10.27 7.51 6.81
CA GLN A 168 9.78 8.44 7.82
C GLN A 168 10.70 9.66 8.03
N ARG A 169 12.03 9.47 7.97
CA ARG A 169 12.97 10.60 8.02
C ARG A 169 12.79 11.54 6.83
N LEU A 170 12.62 10.99 5.62
CA LEU A 170 12.34 11.78 4.42
C LEU A 170 11.00 12.53 4.54
N GLU A 171 9.96 11.88 5.06
CA GLU A 171 8.66 12.51 5.34
C GLU A 171 8.78 13.66 6.34
N GLY A 172 9.63 13.53 7.37
CA GLY A 172 9.99 14.61 8.28
C GLY A 172 10.66 15.77 7.54
N SER A 173 11.69 15.47 6.75
CA SER A 173 12.44 16.48 6.00
C SER A 173 11.59 17.29 5.03
N ILE A 174 10.67 16.65 4.28
CA ILE A 174 9.75 17.37 3.38
C ILE A 174 8.66 18.12 4.16
N ALA A 175 8.18 17.60 5.30
CA ALA A 175 7.21 18.32 6.14
C ALA A 175 7.81 19.59 6.78
N GLU A 176 9.11 19.57 7.07
CA GLU A 176 9.87 20.71 7.60
C GLU A 176 10.34 21.70 6.50
N GLY A 177 10.11 21.38 5.22
CA GLY A 177 10.58 22.19 4.09
C GLY A 177 12.10 22.16 3.89
N SER A 178 12.80 21.19 4.49
CA SER A 178 14.26 21.06 4.39
C SER A 178 14.72 20.41 3.07
N ILE A 179 13.81 19.75 2.35
CA ILE A 179 14.02 19.20 1.01
C ILE A 179 12.84 19.57 0.10
N SER A 180 13.08 19.65 -1.21
CA SER A 180 12.03 19.88 -2.21
C SER A 180 11.21 18.61 -2.50
N THR A 181 10.04 18.75 -3.12
CA THR A 181 9.24 17.62 -3.62
C THR A 181 10.04 16.76 -4.59
N ALA A 182 10.79 17.37 -5.51
CA ALA A 182 11.68 16.66 -6.44
C ALA A 182 12.72 15.78 -5.70
N THR A 183 13.41 16.36 -4.72
CA THR A 183 14.41 15.65 -3.89
C THR A 183 13.77 14.53 -3.09
N PHE A 184 12.55 14.74 -2.58
CA PHE A 184 11.81 13.71 -1.86
C PHE A 184 11.47 12.53 -2.78
N VAL A 185 10.92 12.78 -3.97
CA VAL A 185 10.59 11.74 -4.96
C VAL A 185 11.83 10.93 -5.35
N GLU A 186 12.94 11.60 -5.67
CA GLU A 186 14.21 10.96 -5.99
C GLU A 186 14.70 10.07 -4.84
N SER A 187 14.70 10.60 -3.62
CA SER A 187 15.13 9.86 -2.42
C SER A 187 14.25 8.64 -2.12
N ILE A 188 12.93 8.73 -2.35
CA ILE A 188 12.02 7.60 -2.20
C ILE A 188 12.29 6.53 -3.26
N ASN A 189 12.56 6.92 -4.50
CA ASN A 189 12.90 6.00 -5.57
C ASN A 189 14.22 5.28 -5.27
N GLU A 190 15.26 6.00 -4.85
CA GLU A 190 16.52 5.39 -4.40
C GLU A 190 16.31 4.42 -3.24
N LEU A 191 15.51 4.81 -2.24
CA LEU A 191 15.20 3.95 -1.10
C LEU A 191 14.42 2.68 -1.52
N THR A 192 13.56 2.79 -2.52
CA THR A 192 12.79 1.67 -3.09
C THR A 192 13.69 0.69 -3.84
N LEU A 193 14.64 1.19 -4.62
CA LEU A 193 15.64 0.36 -5.31
C LEU A 193 16.56 -0.34 -4.29
N ALA A 194 17.01 0.38 -3.26
CA ALA A 194 17.83 -0.21 -2.20
C ALA A 194 17.09 -1.29 -1.41
N PHE A 195 15.77 -1.15 -1.22
CA PHE A 195 14.92 -2.16 -0.60
C PHE A 195 14.81 -3.43 -1.46
N GLN A 196 14.54 -3.28 -2.76
CA GLN A 196 14.49 -4.39 -3.71
C GLN A 196 15.83 -5.14 -3.76
N ALA A 197 16.95 -4.42 -3.86
CA ALA A 197 18.28 -5.02 -3.87
C ALA A 197 18.58 -5.81 -2.57
N GLN A 198 18.18 -5.29 -1.41
CA GLN A 198 18.31 -6.03 -0.13
C GLN A 198 17.44 -7.28 -0.13
N MET A 199 16.20 -7.19 -0.58
CA MET A 199 15.31 -8.35 -0.65
C MET A 199 15.81 -9.43 -1.62
N ALA A 200 16.35 -9.04 -2.78
CA ALA A 200 16.98 -9.96 -3.73
C ALA A 200 18.22 -10.66 -3.15
N SER A 201 18.87 -10.09 -2.12
CA SER A 201 19.98 -10.74 -1.42
C SER A 201 19.53 -11.71 -0.32
N LEU A 202 18.29 -11.58 0.15
CA LEU A 202 17.71 -12.39 1.24
C LEU A 202 16.84 -13.54 0.74
N LEU A 203 16.20 -13.36 -0.41
CA LEU A 203 15.27 -14.28 -1.03
C LEU A 203 15.93 -15.00 -2.21
N ASP A 204 15.57 -16.25 -2.43
CA ASP A 204 15.89 -16.89 -3.71
C ASP A 204 15.02 -16.29 -4.85
N PRO A 205 15.35 -16.53 -6.13
CA PRO A 205 14.61 -15.94 -7.24
C PRO A 205 13.10 -16.30 -7.27
N GLU A 206 12.73 -17.50 -6.81
CA GLU A 206 11.33 -17.95 -6.79
C GLU A 206 10.55 -17.21 -5.69
N GLN A 207 11.15 -17.05 -4.51
CA GLN A 207 10.59 -16.27 -3.40
C GLN A 207 10.50 -14.78 -3.74
N TYR A 208 11.54 -14.21 -4.38
CA TYR A 208 11.50 -12.82 -4.83
C TYR A 208 10.36 -12.58 -5.83
N PHE A 209 10.21 -13.49 -6.81
CA PHE A 209 9.12 -13.43 -7.77
C PHE A 209 7.75 -13.60 -7.11
N ALA A 210 7.59 -14.58 -6.22
CA ALA A 210 6.33 -14.77 -5.50
C ALA A 210 5.94 -13.54 -4.66
N LEU A 211 6.92 -12.89 -4.03
CA LEU A 211 6.68 -11.70 -3.22
C LEU A 211 6.36 -10.46 -4.08
N PHE A 212 7.15 -10.18 -5.13
CA PHE A 212 7.06 -8.91 -5.86
C PHE A 212 6.40 -8.99 -7.24
N GLU A 213 6.18 -10.18 -7.77
CA GLU A 213 5.74 -10.42 -9.16
C GLU A 213 6.73 -9.80 -10.18
N LEU A 214 8.03 -9.86 -9.85
CA LEU A 214 9.14 -9.32 -10.63
C LEU A 214 10.30 -10.32 -10.65
N GLU A 215 11.06 -10.37 -11.75
CA GLU A 215 12.31 -11.11 -11.78
C GLU A 215 13.41 -10.38 -10.99
N VAL A 216 14.41 -11.10 -10.48
CA VAL A 216 15.56 -10.47 -9.82
C VAL A 216 16.32 -9.61 -10.84
N GLY A 217 16.42 -8.31 -10.58
CA GLY A 217 17.03 -7.32 -11.48
C GLY A 217 16.01 -6.53 -12.31
N ASP A 218 14.74 -6.93 -12.33
CA ASP A 218 13.65 -6.10 -12.86
C ASP A 218 13.20 -5.09 -11.80
N ASP A 219 14.00 -4.03 -11.66
CA ASP A 219 13.74 -3.00 -10.67
C ASP A 219 12.60 -2.06 -11.11
N VAL A 220 11.78 -1.65 -10.14
CA VAL A 220 10.76 -0.61 -10.33
C VAL A 220 10.97 0.55 -9.37
N VAL A 221 10.65 1.75 -9.84
CA VAL A 221 10.50 2.95 -9.01
C VAL A 221 9.02 3.27 -8.88
N LEU A 222 8.62 3.88 -7.76
CA LEU A 222 7.20 4.15 -7.48
C LEU A 222 6.82 5.60 -7.63
N GLY A 223 7.78 6.51 -7.51
CA GLY A 223 7.56 7.95 -7.53
C GLY A 223 7.69 8.56 -8.92
N ASP A 224 6.65 9.27 -9.31
CA ASP A 224 6.62 10.18 -10.45
C ASP A 224 6.59 11.63 -9.94
N ILE A 225 7.52 12.45 -10.43
CA ILE A 225 7.65 13.85 -10.00
C ILE A 225 6.46 14.70 -10.46
N GLU A 226 5.94 14.48 -11.67
CA GLU A 226 4.82 15.26 -12.21
C GLU A 226 3.55 14.97 -11.40
N VAL A 227 3.33 13.71 -11.04
CA VAL A 227 2.21 13.31 -10.17
C VAL A 227 2.36 13.88 -8.76
N ALA A 228 3.57 13.89 -8.22
CA ALA A 228 3.83 14.46 -6.89
C ALA A 228 3.58 15.98 -6.86
N GLU A 229 4.05 16.71 -7.87
CA GLU A 229 3.85 18.16 -7.97
C GLU A 229 2.38 18.53 -8.18
N GLN A 230 1.65 17.78 -9.02
CA GLN A 230 0.19 17.94 -9.19
C GLN A 230 -0.55 17.67 -7.87
N SER A 231 -0.14 16.64 -7.14
CA SER A 231 -0.72 16.33 -5.83
C SER A 231 -0.54 17.47 -4.83
N ASP A 232 0.61 18.18 -4.86
CA ASP A 232 0.90 19.31 -3.98
C ASP A 232 0.16 20.60 -4.39
N SER A 233 -0.05 20.83 -5.70
CA SER A 233 -0.77 22.01 -6.19
C SER A 233 -2.27 21.97 -5.92
N ASP A 234 -2.83 20.76 -5.86
CA ASP A 234 -4.27 20.53 -5.72
C ASP A 234 -4.77 20.54 -4.27
N ASP A 235 -3.92 20.76 -3.25
CA ASP A 235 -4.36 20.78 -1.85
C ASP A 235 -5.42 21.87 -1.60
N PRO A 236 -6.72 21.51 -1.50
CA PRO A 236 -7.81 22.48 -1.42
C PRO A 236 -7.84 23.18 -0.06
N TYR A 237 -7.04 22.71 0.91
CA TYR A 237 -6.92 23.33 2.22
C TYR A 237 -5.87 24.42 2.27
N GLY A 238 -5.21 24.74 1.15
CA GLY A 238 -4.25 25.83 1.07
C GLY A 238 -3.12 25.68 2.08
N ARG A 239 -2.79 24.44 2.48
CA ARG A 239 -1.53 24.17 3.17
C ARG A 239 -0.45 24.08 2.10
N SER A 240 -0.29 25.17 1.34
CA SER A 240 1.01 25.47 0.76
C SER A 240 1.97 25.44 1.95
N ARG A 241 2.79 24.38 2.00
CA ARG A 241 3.76 24.15 3.06
C ARG A 241 4.75 25.31 3.13
#